data_AF-A0A7U9NH03-F1
#
_entry.id   AF-A0A7U9NH03-F1
#
_cell.length_a   1.000
_cell.length_b   1.000
_cell.length_c   1.000
_cell.angle_alpha   90.00
_cell.angle_beta   90.00
_cell.angle_gamma   90.00
#
_symmetry.space_group_name_H-M   'P 1'
#
loop_
_entity.id
_entity.type
_entity.pdbx_description
1 polymer ?
#
loop_
_entity_poly.entity_id
_entity_poly.type
_entity_poly.pdbx_seq_one_letter_code
_entity_poly.pdbx_strand_id
1 'polypeptide(L)' 'MKKIFWTQLNPLERLDRYIHTLWLLVLAVMVLFLRVEFMLALFLSGVLIFTAYLEYKSIKKKALEFEKQNKD' A
#
# COMPACT_ATOMS: atom_id res chain seq x y z
N MET A 1 -9.27 -7.11 22.46
CA MET A 1 -7.93 -7.52 21.98
C MET A 1 -7.88 -7.58 20.45
N LYS A 2 -7.70 -6.46 19.76
CA LYS A 2 -7.45 -6.41 18.28
C LYS A 2 -6.56 -5.23 17.83
N LYS A 3 -6.02 -4.45 18.78
CA LYS A 3 -5.13 -3.31 18.49
C LYS A 3 -3.63 -3.66 18.47
N ILE A 4 -3.24 -4.84 18.95
CA ILE A 4 -1.83 -5.24 19.11
C ILE A 4 -1.28 -5.96 17.85
N PHE A 5 -2.18 -6.47 16.99
CA PHE A 5 -1.77 -7.19 15.78
C PHE A 5 -1.05 -6.28 14.76
N TRP A 6 -1.28 -4.97 14.81
CA TRP A 6 -0.64 -4.00 13.91
C TRP A 6 0.73 -3.51 14.41
N THR A 7 1.00 -3.62 15.72
CA THR A 7 2.23 -3.10 16.33
C THR A 7 3.36 -4.13 16.43
N GLN A 8 3.08 -5.42 16.31
CA GLN A 8 4.11 -6.49 16.32
C GLN A 8 4.38 -7.13 14.95
N LEU A 9 3.91 -6.50 13.88
CA LEU A 9 4.12 -7.00 12.54
C LEU A 9 5.56 -6.72 12.09
N ASN A 10 6.34 -7.77 11.84
CA ASN A 10 7.66 -7.65 11.23
C ASN A 10 7.52 -6.78 9.96
N PRO A 11 8.32 -5.73 9.77
CA PRO A 11 8.17 -4.81 8.65
C PRO A 11 8.20 -5.50 7.27
N LEU A 12 8.80 -6.69 7.17
CA LEU A 12 8.68 -7.56 5.99
C LEU A 12 7.25 -8.07 5.76
N GLU A 13 6.58 -8.61 6.78
CA GLU A 13 5.19 -9.05 6.66
C GLU A 13 4.21 -7.89 6.49
N ARG A 14 4.60 -6.69 6.93
CA ARG A 14 3.85 -5.46 6.68
C ARG A 14 3.93 -5.05 5.21
N LEU A 15 5.10 -5.20 4.59
CA LEU A 15 5.28 -4.98 3.16
C LEU A 15 4.47 -5.98 2.34
N ASP A 16 4.51 -7.27 2.70
CA ASP A 16 3.78 -8.33 2.00
C ASP A 16 2.25 -8.10 2.02
N ARG A 17 1.70 -7.78 3.19
CA ARG A 17 0.28 -7.39 3.32
C ARG A 17 -0.05 -6.11 2.58
N TYR A 18 0.88 -5.16 2.52
CA TYR A 18 0.67 -3.93 1.76
C TYR A 18 0.55 -4.22 0.25
N ILE A 19 1.36 -5.14 -0.27
CA ILE A 19 1.26 -5.63 -1.66
C ILE A 19 -0.10 -6.30 -1.89
N HIS A 20 -0.60 -7.10 -0.94
CA HIS A 20 -1.95 -7.67 -1.05
C HIS A 20 -3.04 -6.58 -1.03
N THR A 21 -2.86 -5.53 -0.24
CA THR A 21 -3.79 -4.40 -0.17
C THR A 21 -3.79 -3.57 -1.47
N LEU A 22 -2.66 -3.48 -2.18
CA LEU A 22 -2.59 -2.85 -3.50
C LEU A 22 -3.52 -3.51 -4.53
N TRP A 23 -3.81 -4.80 -4.43
CA TRP A 23 -4.79 -5.46 -5.30
C TRP A 23 -6.22 -4.93 -5.09
N LEU A 24 -6.58 -4.59 -3.85
CA LEU A 24 -7.86 -3.95 -3.56
C LEU A 24 -7.91 -2.53 -4.14
N LEU A 25 -6.79 -1.82 -4.17
CA LEU A 25 -6.69 -0.51 -4.79
C LEU A 25 -6.87 -0.59 -6.32
N VAL A 26 -6.31 -1.62 -6.96
CA VAL A 26 -6.52 -1.89 -8.39
C VAL A 26 -8.01 -2.16 -8.69
N LEU A 27 -8.68 -2.96 -7.85
CA LEU A 27 -10.14 -3.17 -7.95
C LEU A 27 -10.93 -1.88 -7.78
N ALA A 28 -10.57 -1.04 -6.80
CA ALA A 28 -11.22 0.25 -6.59
C ALA A 28 -11.06 1.19 -7.80
N VAL A 29 -9.88 1.21 -8.42
CA VAL A 29 -9.63 1.97 -9.65
C VAL A 29 -10.50 1.45 -10.79
N MET A 30 -10.58 0.13 -11.00
CA MET A 30 -11.47 -0.44 -12.03
C MET A 30 -12.94 -0.02 -11.82
N VAL A 31 -13.43 -0.06 -10.58
CA VAL A 31 -14.81 0.36 -10.25
C VAL A 31 -15.01 1.86 -10.49
N LEU A 32 -14.00 2.70 -10.21
CA LEU A 32 -14.06 4.14 -10.49
C LEU A 32 -14.25 4.41 -11.99
N PHE A 33 -13.53 3.68 -12.85
CA PHE A 33 -13.68 3.81 -14.30
C PHE A 33 -15.05 3.34 -14.83
N LEU A 34 -15.77 2.49 -14.10
CA LEU A 34 -17.11 2.04 -14.49
C LEU A 34 -18.23 3.02 -14.10
N ARG A 35 -18.03 3.84 -13.06
CA ARG A 35 -19.08 4.71 -12.50
C ARG A 35 -18.88 6.20 -12.71
N VAL A 36 -17.65 6.66 -12.91
CA VAL A 36 -17.29 8.09 -12.92
C VAL A 36 -16.91 8.51 -14.33
N GLU A 37 -17.14 9.79 -14.66
CA GLU A 37 -16.64 10.35 -15.93
C GLU A 37 -15.14 10.13 -16.08
N PHE A 38 -14.71 9.82 -17.30
CA PHE A 38 -13.35 9.39 -17.61
C PHE A 38 -12.27 10.35 -17.08
N MET A 39 -12.49 11.66 -17.22
CA MET A 39 -11.53 12.68 -16.79
C MET A 39 -11.37 12.73 -15.26
N LEU A 40 -12.49 12.59 -14.53
CA LEU A 40 -12.51 12.52 -13.06
C LEU A 40 -11.93 11.19 -12.55
N ALA A 41 -12.24 10.07 -13.20
CA ALA A 41 -11.69 8.76 -12.86
C ALA A 41 -10.15 8.74 -13.02
N LEU A 42 -9.63 9.34 -14.10
CA LEU A 42 -8.19 9.49 -14.31
C LEU A 42 -7.52 10.31 -13.19
N PHE A 43 -8.09 11.45 -12.83
CA PHE A 43 -7.54 12.28 -11.76
C PHE A 43 -7.53 11.55 -10.41
N LEU A 44 -8.66 10.93 -10.04
CA LEU A 44 -8.78 10.20 -8.77
C LEU A 44 -7.85 8.97 -8.72
N SER A 45 -7.75 8.21 -9.81
CA SER A 45 -6.82 7.08 -9.91
C SER A 45 -5.37 7.54 -9.79
N GLY A 46 -4.99 8.66 -10.41
CA GLY A 46 -3.65 9.23 -10.30
C GLY A 46 -3.28 9.60 -8.86
N VAL A 47 -4.20 10.25 -8.13
CA VAL A 47 -4.00 10.59 -6.71
C VAL A 47 -3.89 9.33 -5.83
N LEU A 48 -4.75 8.33 -6.07
CA LEU A 48 -4.73 7.06 -5.33
C LEU A 48 -3.43 6.28 -5.57
N ILE A 49 -2.97 6.21 -6.82
CA ILE A 49 -1.71 5.54 -7.17
C ILE A 49 -0.51 6.28 -6.57
N PHE A 50 -0.50 7.62 -6.63
CA PHE A 50 0.59 8.42 -6.09
C PHE A 50 0.70 8.28 -4.57
N THR A 51 -0.42 8.36 -3.84
CA THR A 51 -0.46 8.17 -2.39
C THR A 51 -0.03 6.76 -1.99
N ALA A 52 -0.52 5.73 -2.71
CA ALA A 52 -0.11 4.35 -2.49
C ALA A 52 1.40 4.14 -2.75
N TYR A 53 1.96 4.81 -3.76
CA TYR A 53 3.40 4.74 -4.05
C TYR A 53 4.25 5.34 -2.93
N LEU A 54 3.86 6.50 -2.38
CA LEU A 54 4.58 7.13 -1.27
C LEU A 54 4.58 6.23 -0.03
N GLU A 55 3.44 5.63 0.28
CA GLU A 55 3.30 4.73 1.42
C GLU A 55 4.07 3.41 1.20
N TYR A 56 4.01 2.82 0.00
CA TYR A 56 4.85 1.68 -0.38
C TYR A 56 6.34 1.98 -0.18
N LYS A 57 6.81 3.14 -0.67
CA LYS A 57 8.22 3.56 -0.53
C LYS A 57 8.63 3.67 0.93
N SER A 58 7.76 4.23 1.78
CA SER A 58 8.00 4.35 3.22
C SER A 58 8.08 2.98 3.91
N ILE A 59 7.14 2.08 3.61
CA ILE A 59 7.11 0.72 4.18
C ILE A 59 8.32 -0.10 3.71
N LYS A 60 8.67 -0.02 2.43
CA LYS A 60 9.83 -0.70 1.85
C LYS A 60 11.13 -0.24 2.50
N LYS A 61 11.29 1.07 2.74
CA LYS A 61 12.48 1.61 3.42
C LYS A 61 12.62 1.02 4.83
N LYS A 62 11.53 0.96 5.60
CA LYS A 62 11.52 0.35 6.94
C LYS A 62 11.80 -1.15 6.92
N ALA A 63 11.30 -1.87 5.91
CA ALA A 63 11.58 -3.30 5.75
C ALA A 63 13.06 -3.56 5.44
N LEU A 64 13.66 -2.74 4.56
CA LEU A 64 15.07 -2.85 4.20
C LEU A 64 15.99 -2.52 5.40
N GLU A 65 15.67 -1.49 6.17
CA GLU A 65 16.41 -1.13 7.40
C GLU A 65 16.36 -2.26 8.43
N PHE A 66 15.20 -2.91 8.60
CA PHE A 66 15.05 -4.05 9.49
C PHE A 66 15.81 -5.29 9.02
N GLU A 67 15.79 -5.59 7.71
CA GLU A 67 16.55 -6.69 7.14
C GLU A 67 18.06 -6.49 7.36
N LYS A 68 18.55 -5.25 7.18
CA LYS A 68 19.95 -4.91 7.39
C LYS A 68 20.39 -5.08 8.85
N GLN A 69 19.54 -4.68 9.81
CA GLN A 69 19.82 -4.82 11.25
C GLN A 69 19.78 -6.25 11.77
N ASN A 70 19.12 -7.18 11.06
CA ASN A 70 19.02 -8.60 11.45
C ASN A 70 19.95 -9.53 10.64
N LYS A 71 20.78 -8.97 9.75
CA LYS A 71 21.81 -9.71 8.97
C LYS A 71 23.23 -9.47 9.47
N ASP A 72 23.46 -8.45 10.30
CA ASP A 72 24.71 -8.20 11.04
C ASP A 72 24.63 -8.82 12.45
#